data_AF-A0A9E4QLD8-F1
#
_entry.id   AF-A0A9E4QLD8-F1
#
_cell.length_a   1.000
_cell.length_b   1.000
_cell.length_c   1.000
_cell.angle_alpha   90.00
_cell.angle_beta   90.00
_cell.angle_gamma   90.00
#
_symmetry.space_group_name_H-M   'P 1'
#
loop_
_entity.id
_entity.type
_entity.pdbx_description
1 polymer ?
#
loop_
_entity_poly.entity_id
_entity_poly.type
_entity_poly.pdbx_seq_one_letter_code
_entity_poly.pdbx_strand_id
1 'polypeptide(L)'
;GTDSVWETGGWAARFGMEGEVKRFVPDDVHTFDPKSPETLVGFFEAATEKVYDAVRGLSDEDLEREVPTRPGQPPAPIASRLAINLFDNIQHVGQVAYLRGLIREQGWF
;
A
#
# COMPACT_ATOMS: atom_id res chain seq x y z
N GLY A 1 -0.40 -16.34 5.16
CA GLY A 1 -0.98 -15.02 5.48
C GLY A 1 -2.48 -15.18 5.44
N THR A 2 -3.22 -14.41 6.24
CA THR A 2 -4.67 -14.28 6.05
C THR A 2 -4.93 -13.54 4.74
N ASP A 3 -6.13 -13.69 4.19
CA ASP A 3 -6.58 -12.92 3.03
C ASP A 3 -6.41 -11.41 3.30
N SER A 4 -6.04 -10.68 2.26
CA SER A 4 -5.89 -9.22 2.31
C SER A 4 -7.25 -8.52 2.37
N VAL A 5 -7.26 -7.26 2.85
CA VAL A 5 -8.49 -6.45 2.78
C VAL A 5 -8.94 -6.26 1.34
N TRP A 6 -8.01 -6.22 0.37
CA TRP A 6 -8.32 -6.14 -1.06
C TRP A 6 -9.20 -7.30 -1.53
N GLU A 7 -8.81 -8.53 -1.18
CA GLU A 7 -9.50 -9.76 -1.59
C GLU A 7 -10.85 -9.93 -0.89
N THR A 8 -10.97 -9.49 0.36
CA THR A 8 -12.17 -9.72 1.18
C THR A 8 -13.16 -8.56 1.20
N GLY A 9 -12.71 -7.34 0.88
CA GLY A 9 -13.47 -6.10 1.03
C GLY A 9 -14.19 -5.60 -0.22
N GLY A 10 -14.19 -6.36 -1.32
CA GLY A 10 -14.81 -5.96 -2.58
C GLY A 10 -14.17 -4.73 -3.23
N TRP A 11 -12.90 -4.44 -2.91
CA TRP A 11 -12.22 -3.23 -3.38
C TRP A 11 -11.96 -3.25 -4.87
N ALA A 12 -11.68 -4.41 -5.47
CA ALA A 12 -11.50 -4.53 -6.92
C ALA A 12 -12.65 -3.87 -7.70
N ALA A 13 -13.91 -4.16 -7.33
CA ALA A 13 -15.09 -3.53 -7.93
C ALA A 13 -15.14 -2.01 -7.67
N ARG A 14 -14.86 -1.57 -6.43
CA ARG A 14 -14.86 -0.14 -6.05
C ARG A 14 -13.79 0.67 -6.77
N PHE A 15 -12.69 0.04 -7.17
CA PHE A 15 -11.60 0.63 -7.94
C PHE A 15 -11.76 0.43 -9.46
N GLY A 16 -12.83 -0.24 -9.93
CA GLY A 16 -13.02 -0.55 -11.35
C GLY A 16 -11.98 -1.53 -11.91
N MET A 17 -11.34 -2.33 -11.04
CA MET A 17 -10.24 -3.23 -11.33
C MET A 17 -10.65 -4.71 -11.16
N GLU A 18 -11.87 -5.07 -11.57
CA GLU A 18 -12.28 -6.46 -11.57
C GLU A 18 -11.46 -7.26 -12.61
N GLY A 19 -10.88 -8.39 -12.20
CA GLY A 19 -9.99 -9.21 -13.04
C GLY A 19 -8.54 -9.21 -12.55
N GLU A 20 -7.58 -9.39 -13.48
CA GLU A 20 -6.15 -9.44 -13.14
C GLU A 20 -5.64 -8.04 -12.76
N VAL A 21 -5.05 -7.92 -11.57
CA VAL A 21 -4.38 -6.69 -11.14
C VAL A 21 -3.14 -6.50 -12.00
N LYS A 22 -3.23 -5.58 -12.97
CA LYS A 22 -2.12 -5.25 -13.86
C LYS A 22 -0.90 -4.81 -13.06
N ARG A 23 0.29 -5.24 -13.48
CA ARG A 23 1.54 -4.65 -12.99
C ARG A 23 1.59 -3.22 -13.50
N PHE A 24 1.65 -2.23 -12.61
CA PHE A 24 1.66 -0.81 -12.96
C PHE A 24 2.91 -0.44 -13.76
N VAL A 25 2.89 -0.67 -15.07
CA VAL A 25 3.75 0.02 -16.03
C VAL A 25 3.13 1.38 -16.34
N PRO A 26 3.92 2.40 -16.74
CA PRO A 26 3.39 3.74 -17.00
C PRO A 26 2.16 3.74 -17.91
N ASP A 27 2.17 2.91 -18.96
CA ASP A 27 1.09 2.80 -19.93
C ASP A 27 -0.21 2.27 -19.33
N ASP A 28 -0.16 1.49 -18.25
CA ASP A 28 -1.35 0.89 -17.61
C ASP A 28 -1.85 1.71 -16.39
N VAL A 29 -1.17 2.79 -15.97
CA VAL A 29 -1.58 3.58 -14.79
C VAL A 29 -3.01 4.11 -14.93
N HIS A 30 -3.44 4.41 -16.16
CA HIS A 30 -4.79 4.89 -16.46
C HIS A 30 -5.91 3.88 -16.12
N THR A 31 -5.59 2.59 -15.92
CA THR A 31 -6.60 1.60 -15.52
C THR A 31 -6.93 1.66 -14.03
N PHE A 32 -6.16 2.41 -13.25
CA PHE A 32 -6.47 2.70 -11.85
C PHE A 32 -7.52 3.81 -11.79
N ASP A 33 -8.79 3.44 -11.62
CA ASP A 33 -9.94 4.35 -11.68
C ASP A 33 -10.79 4.28 -10.41
N PRO A 34 -10.30 4.83 -9.27
CA PRO A 34 -11.08 4.93 -8.06
C PRO A 34 -12.34 5.77 -8.33
N LYS A 35 -13.51 5.18 -8.13
CA LYS A 35 -14.80 5.82 -8.49
C LYS A 35 -15.09 7.11 -7.71
N SER A 36 -14.40 7.32 -6.59
CA SER A 36 -14.47 8.57 -5.81
C SER A 36 -13.26 8.73 -4.87
N PRO A 37 -12.99 9.94 -4.34
CA PRO A 37 -11.99 10.15 -3.29
C PRO A 37 -12.25 9.30 -2.03
N GLU A 38 -13.51 9.07 -1.69
CA GLU A 38 -13.92 8.24 -0.55
C GLU A 38 -13.49 6.78 -0.72
N THR A 39 -13.44 6.26 -1.95
CA THR A 39 -12.89 4.92 -2.22
C THR A 39 -11.42 4.83 -1.84
N LEU A 40 -10.62 5.85 -2.16
CA LEU A 40 -9.20 5.91 -1.81
C LEU A 40 -9.00 5.98 -0.29
N VAL A 41 -9.72 6.90 0.36
CA VAL A 41 -9.63 7.10 1.82
C VAL A 41 -10.11 5.85 2.55
N GLY A 42 -11.25 5.27 2.17
CA GLY A 42 -11.79 4.08 2.81
C GLY A 42 -10.88 2.86 2.65
N PHE A 43 -10.22 2.69 1.50
CA PHE A 43 -9.23 1.61 1.35
C PHE A 43 -8.01 1.83 2.23
N PHE A 44 -7.51 3.07 2.29
CA PHE A 44 -6.40 3.43 3.17
C PHE A 44 -6.75 3.15 4.64
N GLU A 45 -7.94 3.53 5.10
CA GLU A 45 -8.41 3.28 6.46
C GLU A 45 -8.50 1.77 6.76
N ALA A 46 -9.15 0.99 5.88
CA ALA A 46 -9.29 -0.46 6.06
C ALA A 46 -7.94 -1.19 6.05
N ALA A 47 -7.02 -0.81 5.15
CA ALA A 47 -5.67 -1.37 5.12
C ALA A 47 -4.88 -0.97 6.38
N THR A 48 -5.01 0.27 6.83
CA THR A 48 -4.33 0.77 8.04
C THR A 48 -4.81 0.03 9.28
N GLU A 49 -6.12 -0.17 9.44
CA GLU A 49 -6.70 -0.94 10.54
C GLU A 49 -6.16 -2.37 10.57
N LYS A 50 -6.16 -3.06 9.42
CA LYS A 50 -5.62 -4.42 9.30
C LYS A 50 -4.14 -4.51 9.64
N VAL A 51 -3.34 -3.52 9.21
CA VAL A 51 -1.91 -3.45 9.54
C VAL A 51 -1.71 -3.17 11.03
N TYR A 52 -2.51 -2.27 11.61
CA TYR A 52 -2.44 -1.94 13.03
C TYR A 52 -2.73 -3.17 13.89
N ASP A 53 -3.79 -3.91 13.59
CA ASP A 53 -4.12 -5.16 14.29
C ASP A 53 -2.99 -6.19 14.19
N ALA A 54 -2.40 -6.34 13.00
CA ALA A 54 -1.29 -7.25 12.78
C ALA A 54 -0.04 -6.85 13.56
N VAL A 55 0.32 -5.56 13.57
CA VAL A 55 1.53 -5.05 14.25
C VAL A 55 1.37 -5.05 15.76
N ARG A 56 0.17 -4.71 16.27
CA ARG A 56 -0.11 -4.68 17.72
C ARG A 56 0.05 -6.06 18.39
N GLY A 57 -0.13 -7.13 17.62
CA GLY A 57 0.04 -8.50 18.11
C GLY A 57 1.49 -9.01 18.10
N LEU A 58 2.46 -8.25 17.59
CA LEU A 58 3.84 -8.71 17.47
C LEU A 58 4.61 -8.52 18.80
N SER A 59 5.36 -9.54 19.18
CA SER A 59 6.40 -9.46 20.21
C SER A 59 7.76 -9.05 19.62
N ASP A 60 8.72 -8.73 20.48
CA ASP A 60 10.10 -8.45 20.05
C ASP A 60 10.74 -9.67 19.36
N GLU A 61 10.43 -10.89 19.80
CA GLU A 61 10.90 -12.13 19.15
C GLU A 61 10.28 -12.30 17.75
N ASP A 62 9.01 -11.92 17.58
CA ASP A 62 8.38 -11.94 16.25
C ASP A 62 9.06 -10.99 15.27
N LEU A 63 9.58 -9.86 15.75
CA LEU A 63 10.26 -8.87 14.91
C LEU A 63 11.56 -9.41 14.29
N GLU A 64 12.23 -10.34 14.97
CA GLU A 64 13.45 -11.01 14.51
C GLU A 64 13.17 -12.17 13.54
N ARG A 65 11.94 -12.68 13.52
CA ARG A 65 11.56 -13.80 12.66
C ARG A 65 11.78 -13.47 11.18
N GLU A 66 12.53 -14.32 10.48
CA GLU A 66 12.73 -14.17 9.05
C GLU A 66 11.47 -14.53 8.26
N VAL A 67 11.12 -13.69 7.31
CA VAL A 67 10.01 -13.91 6.38
C VAL A 67 10.52 -13.88 4.93
N PRO A 68 9.92 -14.68 4.03
CA PRO A 68 10.20 -14.58 2.60
C PRO A 68 10.00 -13.16 2.09
N THR A 69 10.89 -12.71 1.22
CA THR A 69 10.84 -11.35 0.64
C THR A 69 10.58 -11.42 -0.86
N ARG A 70 11.03 -10.41 -1.62
CA ARG A 70 10.84 -10.37 -3.08
C ARG A 70 11.55 -11.58 -3.73
N PRO A 71 11.02 -12.14 -4.82
CA PRO A 71 11.69 -13.24 -5.53
C PRO A 71 13.15 -12.90 -5.84
N GLY A 72 14.06 -13.82 -5.50
CA GLY A 72 15.50 -13.64 -5.71
C GLY A 72 16.23 -12.81 -4.64
N GLN A 73 15.57 -12.43 -3.55
CA GLN A 73 16.18 -11.82 -2.37
C GLN A 73 16.21 -12.80 -1.20
N PRO A 74 17.19 -12.72 -0.29
CA PRO A 74 17.18 -13.55 0.92
C PRO A 74 15.96 -13.21 1.79
N PRO A 75 15.52 -14.13 2.66
CA PRO A 75 14.62 -13.81 3.76
C PRO A 75 15.16 -12.62 4.58
N ALA A 76 14.26 -11.89 5.22
CA ALA A 76 14.64 -10.79 6.10
C ALA A 76 13.72 -10.73 7.32
N PRO A 77 14.19 -10.16 8.44
CA PRO A 77 13.36 -9.99 9.64
C PRO A 77 12.09 -9.18 9.36
N ILE A 78 11.01 -9.48 10.07
CA ILE A 78 9.75 -8.71 10.00
C ILE A 78 10.01 -7.22 10.24
N ALA A 79 10.86 -6.87 11.21
CA ALA A 79 11.24 -5.49 11.49
C ALA A 79 11.74 -4.75 10.24
N SER A 80 12.64 -5.37 9.47
CA SER A 80 13.16 -4.77 8.23
C SER A 80 12.08 -4.61 7.17
N ARG A 81 11.12 -5.54 7.09
CA ARG A 81 9.99 -5.45 6.15
C ARG A 81 9.05 -4.30 6.51
N LEU A 82 8.75 -4.13 7.80
CA LEU A 82 7.93 -3.01 8.28
C LEU A 82 8.62 -1.66 8.03
N ALA A 83 9.92 -1.56 8.32
CA ALA A 83 10.69 -0.36 8.03
C ALA A 83 10.67 0.01 6.54
N ILE A 84 10.87 -0.97 5.65
CA ILE A 84 10.82 -0.75 4.20
C ILE A 84 9.44 -0.23 3.76
N ASN A 85 8.35 -0.83 4.25
CA ASN A 85 7.00 -0.38 3.91
C ASN A 85 6.72 1.05 4.43
N LEU A 86 7.24 1.41 5.60
CA LEU A 86 7.13 2.77 6.13
C LEU A 86 7.86 3.78 5.24
N PHE A 87 9.10 3.48 4.84
CA PHE A 87 9.87 4.35 3.96
C PHE A 87 9.24 4.52 2.58
N ASP A 88 8.68 3.44 2.03
CA ASP A 88 7.94 3.46 0.75
C ASP A 88 6.74 4.44 0.82
N ASN A 89 5.94 4.35 1.89
CA ASN A 89 4.83 5.28 2.12
C ASN A 89 5.28 6.74 2.24
N ILE A 90 6.38 7.01 2.96
CA ILE A 90 6.93 8.38 3.09
C ILE A 90 7.34 8.93 1.72
N GLN A 91 7.99 8.13 0.89
CA GLN A 91 8.37 8.53 -0.47
C GLN A 91 7.14 8.85 -1.33
N HIS A 92 6.10 8.02 -1.25
CA HIS A 92 4.87 8.24 -2.00
C HIS A 92 4.11 9.49 -1.54
N VAL A 93 4.09 9.84 -0.25
CA VAL A 93 3.52 11.12 0.21
C VAL A 93 4.25 12.31 -0.44
N GLY A 94 5.57 12.24 -0.54
CA GLY A 94 6.35 13.27 -1.23
C GLY A 94 5.99 13.40 -2.72
N GLN A 95 5.81 12.27 -3.42
CA GLN A 95 5.37 12.26 -4.82
C GLN A 95 3.95 12.84 -4.99
N VAL A 96 3.03 12.52 -4.09
CA VAL A 96 1.67 13.09 -4.09
C VAL A 96 1.71 14.60 -3.86
N ALA A 97 2.53 15.08 -2.92
CA ALA A 97 2.71 16.50 -2.67
C ALA A 97 3.27 17.23 -3.91
N TYR A 98 4.26 16.64 -4.57
CA TYR A 98 4.81 17.16 -5.82
C TYR A 98 3.76 17.27 -6.93
N LEU A 99 3.00 16.20 -7.18
CA LEU A 99 1.94 16.18 -8.19
C LEU A 99 0.83 17.19 -7.89
N ARG A 100 0.41 17.30 -6.61
CA ARG A 100 -0.55 18.31 -6.18
C ARG A 100 -0.06 19.71 -6.54
N GLY A 101 1.22 20.00 -6.32
CA GLY A 101 1.77 21.31 -6.62
C GLY A 101 1.90 21.62 -8.11
N LEU A 102 2.23 20.62 -8.93
CA LEU A 102 2.20 20.75 -10.39
C LEU A 102 0.78 21.02 -10.93
N ILE A 103 -0.24 20.36 -10.37
CA ILE A 103 -1.63 20.48 -10.85
C ILE A 103 -2.30 21.76 -10.36
N ARG A 104 -2.05 22.17 -9.11
CA ARG A 104 -2.76 23.30 -8.48
C ARG A 104 -1.96 24.60 -8.46
N GLU A 105 -0.74 24.61 -9.02
CA GLU A 105 0.20 25.75 -9.00
C GLU A 105 0.51 26.32 -7.60
N GLN A 106 0.13 25.58 -6.55
CA GLN A 106 0.48 25.88 -5.16
C GLN A 106 1.73 25.07 -4.86
N GLY A 107 2.77 25.70 -4.31
CA GLY A 107 4.01 25.01 -4.00
C GLY A 107 3.81 23.82 -3.04
N TRP A 108 4.92 23.22 -2.62
CA TRP A 108 4.95 22.02 -1.78
C TRP A 108 4.25 22.14 -0.40
N PHE A 109 3.71 23.30 -0.03
CA PHE A 109 3.10 23.61 1.28
C PHE A 109 1.60 23.88 1.15
#